data_AF-A0A445DBS7-F1
#
_entry.id   AF-A0A445DBS7-F1
#
_cell.length_a   1.000
_cell.length_b   1.000
_cell.length_c   1.000
_cell.angle_alpha   90.00
_cell.angle_beta   90.00
_cell.angle_gamma   90.00
#
_symmetry.space_group_name_H-M   'P 1'
#
loop_
_entity.id
_entity.type
_entity.pdbx_description
1 polymer ?
#
loop_
_entity_poly.entity_id
_entity_poly.type
_entity_poly.pdbx_seq_one_letter_code
_entity_poly.pdbx_strand_id
1 'polypeptide(L)'
;MAVPKLSTGYIHIQDWLNHGGDLFNRRYANKEDKISPKTASKLSLKWKFYAGKDISATPAIYDDTIYFPCWNGNIYAVKKDDGKLVWKQNLNELTGLKATGLVMNVNTTVSRSTPTIAGNLLIVGMYGPAIVLGLNRKNGKLVWLTYLYHHPAALITMFGTYYKGLVYV
;
A
#
# COMPACT_ATOMS: atom_id res chain seq x y z
N MET A 1 -8.77 -2.53 8.29
CA MET A 1 -8.43 -3.75 7.52
C MET A 1 -8.56 -4.97 8.43
N ALA A 2 -9.13 -6.05 7.92
CA ALA A 2 -9.32 -7.32 8.63
C ALA A 2 -8.54 -8.42 7.90
N VAL A 3 -7.86 -9.32 8.63
CA VAL A 3 -7.11 -10.46 8.08
C VAL A 3 -7.63 -11.77 8.70
N PRO A 4 -7.87 -12.84 7.93
CA PRO A 4 -8.35 -14.12 8.46
C PRO A 4 -7.25 -14.99 9.12
N LYS A 5 -7.62 -15.92 10.02
CA LYS A 5 -6.71 -16.84 10.75
C LYS A 5 -6.92 -18.31 10.36
N LEU A 6 -5.83 -19.10 10.25
CA LEU A 6 -5.82 -20.58 10.30
C LEU A 6 -4.60 -21.11 11.07
N SER A 7 -4.67 -22.34 11.56
CA SER A 7 -3.70 -23.01 12.44
C SER A 7 -2.37 -23.36 11.75
N THR A 8 -1.33 -23.49 12.58
CA THR A 8 0.11 -23.49 12.26
C THR A 8 0.59 -24.70 11.46
N GLY A 9 1.40 -24.40 10.44
CA GLY A 9 2.17 -25.32 9.59
C GLY A 9 2.91 -24.48 8.54
N TYR A 10 4.21 -24.75 8.35
CA TYR A 10 5.26 -24.11 7.52
C TYR A 10 4.91 -22.77 6.80
N ILE A 11 5.75 -21.74 7.03
CA ILE A 11 5.54 -20.38 6.51
C ILE A 11 5.80 -20.34 5.00
N HIS A 12 4.76 -20.58 4.20
CA HIS A 12 4.77 -20.17 2.80
C HIS A 12 4.53 -18.66 2.72
N ILE A 13 5.61 -17.87 2.60
CA ILE A 13 5.51 -16.42 2.43
C ILE A 13 4.94 -16.13 1.04
N GLN A 14 3.64 -15.85 0.99
CA GLN A 14 2.97 -15.22 -0.15
C GLN A 14 3.17 -13.71 -0.06
N ASP A 15 3.97 -13.17 -0.99
CA ASP A 15 4.07 -11.75 -1.24
C ASP A 15 2.97 -11.30 -2.20
N TRP A 16 2.66 -10.01 -2.14
CA TRP A 16 1.68 -9.33 -2.99
C TRP A 16 2.24 -7.96 -3.37
N LEU A 17 3.01 -7.90 -4.46
CA LEU A 17 3.95 -6.79 -4.69
C LEU A 17 3.28 -5.51 -5.20
N ASN A 18 2.10 -5.62 -5.80
CA ASN A 18 1.38 -4.53 -6.44
C ASN A 18 -0.13 -4.84 -6.51
N HIS A 19 -0.90 -4.02 -7.23
CA HIS A 19 -2.35 -4.14 -7.39
C HIS A 19 -2.82 -5.50 -7.96
N GLY A 20 -2.00 -6.13 -8.80
CA GLY A 20 -2.28 -7.41 -9.44
C GLY A 20 -1.70 -8.63 -8.71
N GLY A 21 -1.02 -8.41 -7.58
CA GLY A 21 -0.26 -9.42 -6.83
C GLY A 21 1.14 -9.65 -7.39
N ASP A 22 1.26 -9.67 -8.72
CA ASP A 22 2.51 -9.84 -9.47
C ASP A 22 2.49 -9.06 -10.80
N LEU A 23 3.55 -9.22 -11.61
CA LEU A 23 3.67 -8.60 -12.93
C LEU A 23 2.65 -9.08 -13.97
N PHE A 24 2.06 -10.26 -13.76
CA PHE A 24 1.09 -10.86 -14.67
C PHE A 24 -0.35 -10.46 -14.34
N ASN A 25 -0.54 -9.66 -13.28
CA ASN A 25 -1.84 -9.17 -12.83
C ASN A 25 -2.88 -10.29 -12.62
N ARG A 26 -2.41 -11.45 -12.12
CA ARG A 26 -3.25 -12.64 -11.96
C ARG A 26 -4.20 -12.56 -10.78
N ARG A 27 -3.90 -11.70 -9.80
CA ARG A 27 -4.63 -11.61 -8.52
C ARG A 27 -4.80 -12.98 -7.86
N TYR A 28 -3.77 -13.82 -7.99
CA TYR A 28 -3.80 -15.22 -7.58
C TYR A 28 -2.69 -15.51 -6.56
N ALA A 29 -3.08 -15.95 -5.37
CA ALA A 29 -2.18 -16.35 -4.30
C ALA A 29 -1.76 -17.83 -4.47
N ASN A 30 -0.79 -18.08 -5.34
CA ASN A 30 -0.39 -19.45 -5.71
C ASN A 30 0.30 -20.26 -4.60
N LYS A 31 0.76 -19.60 -3.52
CA LYS A 31 1.33 -20.27 -2.34
C LYS A 31 0.32 -20.43 -1.19
N GLU A 32 -0.94 -20.03 -1.39
CA GLU A 32 -2.01 -20.24 -0.42
C GLU A 32 -2.81 -21.49 -0.80
N ASP A 33 -2.87 -22.45 0.12
CA ASP A 33 -3.61 -23.71 0.00
C ASP A 33 -4.50 -24.04 1.22
N LYS A 34 -4.53 -23.19 2.25
CA LYS A 34 -5.26 -23.45 3.51
C LYS A 34 -6.72 -23.02 3.42
N ILE A 35 -7.03 -21.99 2.63
CA ILE A 35 -8.40 -21.52 2.42
C ILE A 35 -8.97 -22.18 1.18
N SER A 36 -10.06 -22.93 1.36
CA SER A 36 -10.75 -23.68 0.31
C SER A 36 -12.26 -23.59 0.51
N PRO A 37 -13.10 -24.00 -0.45
CA PRO A 37 -14.55 -24.10 -0.25
C PRO A 37 -14.95 -24.90 1.00
N LYS A 38 -14.15 -25.89 1.41
CA LYS A 38 -14.40 -26.72 2.60
C LYS A 38 -14.01 -26.03 3.91
N THR A 39 -13.07 -25.09 3.88
CA THR A 39 -12.53 -24.42 5.09
C THR A 39 -13.01 -22.98 5.24
N ALA A 40 -13.58 -22.37 4.18
CA ALA A 40 -14.03 -20.99 4.16
C ALA A 40 -15.06 -20.67 5.27
N SER A 41 -15.96 -21.61 5.60
CA SER A 41 -16.94 -21.45 6.67
C SER A 41 -16.32 -21.35 8.07
N LYS A 42 -15.06 -21.72 8.24
CA LYS A 42 -14.33 -21.68 9.52
C LYS A 42 -13.49 -20.42 9.68
N LEU A 43 -13.52 -19.51 8.71
CA LEU A 43 -12.75 -18.27 8.78
C LEU A 43 -13.22 -17.41 9.95
N SER A 44 -12.25 -16.89 10.69
CA SER A 44 -12.47 -15.92 11.76
C SER A 44 -11.45 -14.80 11.66
N LEU A 45 -11.81 -13.64 12.22
CA LEU A 45 -10.93 -12.48 12.26
C LEU A 45 -9.64 -12.81 13.05
N LYS A 46 -8.48 -12.70 12.41
CA LYS A 46 -7.15 -12.82 13.06
C LYS A 46 -6.82 -11.58 13.86
N TRP A 47 -6.94 -10.41 13.23
CA TRP A 47 -6.68 -9.11 13.82
C TRP A 47 -7.35 -7.99 13.01
N LYS A 48 -7.46 -6.82 13.64
CA LYS A 48 -7.97 -5.58 13.03
C LYS A 48 -7.00 -4.43 13.30
N PHE A 49 -6.86 -3.55 12.31
CA PHE A 49 -6.11 -2.29 12.44
C PHE A 49 -7.02 -1.10 12.15
N TYR A 50 -7.00 -0.10 13.04
CA TYR A 50 -7.76 1.15 12.91
C TYR A 50 -6.86 2.26 12.36
N ALA A 51 -7.11 2.67 11.11
CA ALA A 51 -6.31 3.69 10.43
C ALA A 51 -6.91 5.11 10.51
N GLY A 52 -8.07 5.28 11.15
CA GLY A 52 -8.70 6.60 11.36
C GLY A 52 -9.50 7.18 10.19
N LYS A 53 -9.33 6.69 8.96
CA LYS A 53 -10.09 7.11 7.78
C LYS A 53 -10.18 5.96 6.77
N ASP A 54 -10.81 6.24 5.64
CA ASP A 54 -11.01 5.28 4.56
C ASP A 54 -9.67 4.74 4.03
N ILE A 55 -9.69 3.48 3.58
CA ILE A 55 -8.59 2.84 2.86
C ILE A 55 -9.20 2.31 1.57
N SER A 56 -8.89 2.95 0.43
CA SER A 56 -9.40 2.54 -0.88
C SER A 56 -8.40 1.73 -1.70
N ALA A 57 -7.13 1.68 -1.27
CA ALA A 57 -6.07 0.97 -1.97
C ALA A 57 -6.05 -0.52 -1.62
N THR A 58 -5.75 -1.38 -2.60
CA THR A 58 -5.28 -2.74 -2.30
C THR A 58 -3.93 -2.64 -1.59
N PRO A 59 -3.71 -3.31 -0.44
CA PRO A 59 -2.41 -3.31 0.22
C PRO A 59 -1.36 -4.06 -0.58
N ALA A 60 -0.10 -3.68 -0.41
CA ALA A 60 1.05 -4.48 -0.83
C ALA A 60 1.59 -5.28 0.36
N ILE A 61 2.10 -6.48 0.11
CA ILE A 61 2.64 -7.38 1.13
C ILE A 61 4.04 -7.83 0.68
N TYR A 62 5.02 -7.68 1.56
CA TYR A 62 6.35 -8.24 1.37
C TYR A 62 7.00 -8.53 2.71
N ASP A 63 7.55 -9.73 2.88
CA ASP A 63 8.36 -10.10 4.04
C ASP A 63 7.66 -9.74 5.37
N ASP A 64 6.48 -10.34 5.56
CA ASP A 64 5.58 -10.20 6.72
C ASP A 64 5.14 -8.78 7.08
N THR A 65 5.25 -7.84 6.13
CA THR A 65 4.81 -6.47 6.31
C THR A 65 3.76 -6.11 5.27
N ILE A 66 2.68 -5.49 5.72
CA ILE A 66 1.57 -5.00 4.91
C ILE A 66 1.69 -3.49 4.81
N TYR A 67 1.66 -2.96 3.59
CA TYR A 67 1.79 -1.53 3.28
C TYR A 67 0.51 -1.01 2.63
N PHE A 68 -0.01 0.11 3.12
CA PHE A 68 -1.20 0.74 2.54
C PHE A 68 -1.30 2.23 2.89
N PRO A 69 -1.79 3.08 1.96
CA PRO A 69 -2.16 4.45 2.27
C PRO A 69 -3.56 4.55 2.87
N CYS A 70 -3.82 5.65 3.57
CA CYS A 70 -5.10 5.99 4.17
C CYS A 70 -5.50 7.42 3.81
N TRP A 71 -6.80 7.66 3.74
CA TRP A 71 -7.37 8.98 3.46
C TRP A 71 -7.18 10.00 4.60
N ASN A 72 -6.55 9.62 5.73
CA ASN A 72 -6.04 10.59 6.70
C ASN A 72 -4.66 11.18 6.33
N GLY A 73 -4.14 10.86 5.15
CA GLY A 73 -2.85 11.36 4.67
C GLY A 73 -1.63 10.58 5.15
N ASN A 74 -1.83 9.45 5.84
CA ASN A 74 -0.72 8.59 6.25
C ASN A 74 -0.56 7.39 5.33
N ILE A 75 0.69 6.97 5.15
CA ILE A 75 1.06 5.62 4.68
C ILE A 75 1.42 4.80 5.90
N TYR A 76 0.90 3.57 5.97
CA TYR A 76 1.12 2.64 7.07
C TYR A 76 1.91 1.42 6.60
N ALA A 77 2.79 0.95 7.48
CA ALA A 77 3.33 -0.39 7.46
C ALA A 77 2.95 -1.11 8.76
N VAL A 78 2.34 -2.28 8.65
CA VAL A 78 1.95 -3.11 9.80
C VAL A 78 2.42 -4.54 9.63
N LYS A 79 2.65 -5.24 10.74
CA LYS A 79 2.98 -6.66 10.74
C LYS A 79 1.79 -7.49 10.24
N LYS A 80 2.06 -8.43 9.34
CA LYS A 80 1.07 -9.36 8.78
C LYS A 80 0.45 -10.26 9.85
N ASP A 81 1.19 -10.57 10.91
CA ASP A 81 0.75 -11.56 11.90
C ASP A 81 -0.21 -11.03 12.96
N ASP A 82 0.01 -9.82 13.45
CA ASP A 82 -0.75 -9.26 14.56
C ASP A 82 -1.26 -7.83 14.29
N GLY A 83 -0.98 -7.28 13.11
CA GLY A 83 -1.40 -5.93 12.74
C GLY A 83 -0.64 -4.82 13.49
N LYS A 84 0.43 -5.14 14.23
CA LYS A 84 1.20 -4.11 14.95
C LYS A 84 1.81 -3.12 13.98
N LEU A 85 1.74 -1.85 14.34
CA LEU A 85 2.37 -0.76 13.59
C LEU A 85 3.89 -0.97 13.54
N VAL A 86 4.45 -1.01 12.34
CA VAL A 86 5.90 -0.97 12.11
C VAL A 86 6.35 0.47 11.97
N TRP A 87 5.71 1.21 11.06
CA TRP A 87 5.89 2.64 10.90
C TRP A 87 4.63 3.26 10.27
N LYS A 88 4.47 4.56 10.46
CA LYS A 88 3.54 5.39 9.69
C LYS A 88 4.27 6.64 9.25
N GLN A 89 3.87 7.19 8.12
CA GLN A 89 4.43 8.44 7.60
C GLN A 89 3.31 9.33 7.09
N ASN A 90 3.30 10.58 7.54
CA ASN A 90 2.38 11.58 7.05
C ASN A 90 2.92 12.17 5.74
N LEU A 91 2.09 12.21 4.69
CA LEU A 91 2.51 12.67 3.37
C LEU A 91 2.85 14.17 3.35
N ASN A 92 2.14 15.01 4.11
CA ASN A 92 2.49 16.43 4.21
C ASN A 92 3.86 16.60 4.86
N GLU A 93 4.12 15.87 5.96
CA GLU A 93 5.41 15.93 6.67
C GLU A 93 6.56 15.40 5.80
N LEU A 94 6.35 14.30 5.08
CA LEU A 94 7.35 13.70 4.20
C LEU A 94 7.74 14.61 3.03
N THR A 95 6.78 15.35 2.48
CA THR A 95 6.96 16.06 1.20
C THR A 95 7.03 17.59 1.36
N GLY A 96 6.57 18.13 2.48
CA GLY A 96 6.33 19.56 2.66
C GLY A 96 5.14 20.10 1.87
N LEU A 97 4.38 19.24 1.19
CA LEU A 97 3.30 19.64 0.29
C LEU A 97 1.95 19.61 1.01
N LYS A 98 1.09 20.55 0.62
CA LYS A 98 -0.30 20.64 1.09
C LYS A 98 -1.24 20.09 0.03
N ALA A 99 -2.44 19.70 0.48
CA ALA A 99 -3.53 19.38 -0.43
C ALA A 99 -3.77 20.54 -1.41
N THR A 100 -4.11 20.20 -2.65
CA THR A 100 -4.38 21.19 -3.69
C THR A 100 -5.71 21.92 -3.48
N GLY A 101 -6.60 21.39 -2.62
CA GLY A 101 -7.93 21.94 -2.37
C GLY A 101 -8.92 21.75 -3.53
N LEU A 102 -8.50 21.10 -4.62
CA LEU A 102 -9.30 20.91 -5.83
C LEU A 102 -10.19 19.67 -5.79
N VAL A 103 -9.92 18.75 -4.86
CA VAL A 103 -10.79 17.60 -4.61
C VAL A 103 -11.68 17.90 -3.41
N MET A 104 -12.99 17.94 -3.66
CA MET A 104 -13.99 18.16 -2.61
C MET A 104 -13.77 17.17 -1.45
N ASN A 105 -13.81 17.70 -0.22
CA ASN A 105 -13.61 16.95 1.03
C ASN A 105 -12.22 16.31 1.23
N VAL A 106 -11.20 16.76 0.48
CA VAL A 106 -9.80 16.34 0.66
C VAL A 106 -8.94 17.55 0.99
N ASN A 107 -8.68 17.73 2.29
CA ASN A 107 -7.94 18.88 2.84
C ASN A 107 -6.50 18.53 3.27
N THR A 108 -6.05 17.31 3.06
CA THR A 108 -4.70 16.84 3.36
C THR A 108 -4.10 16.11 2.17
N THR A 109 -2.78 16.06 2.04
CA THR A 109 -2.14 15.27 0.99
C THR A 109 -2.40 13.79 1.27
N VAL A 110 -3.01 13.11 0.30
CA VAL A 110 -3.35 11.70 0.41
C VAL A 110 -2.78 10.91 -0.75
N SER A 111 -2.56 9.62 -0.51
CA SER A 111 -2.44 8.64 -1.57
C SER A 111 -3.66 7.75 -1.54
N ARG A 112 -4.15 7.40 -2.72
CA ARG A 112 -5.12 6.33 -2.92
C ARG A 112 -4.59 5.23 -3.83
N SER A 113 -3.32 5.33 -4.23
CA SER A 113 -2.68 4.37 -5.11
C SER A 113 -2.22 3.15 -4.32
N THR A 114 -2.51 1.94 -4.82
CA THR A 114 -1.88 0.72 -4.34
C THR A 114 -0.36 0.85 -4.41
N PRO A 115 0.34 0.68 -3.28
CA PRO A 115 1.79 0.74 -3.28
C PRO A 115 2.40 -0.36 -4.16
N THR A 116 3.54 -0.05 -4.77
CA THR A 116 4.32 -1.02 -5.55
C THR A 116 5.65 -1.29 -4.86
N ILE A 117 6.00 -2.56 -4.72
CA ILE A 117 7.25 -2.98 -4.08
C ILE A 117 8.30 -3.19 -5.16
N ALA A 118 9.42 -2.47 -5.04
CA ALA A 118 10.57 -2.54 -5.94
C ALA A 118 11.85 -2.68 -5.10
N GLY A 119 12.20 -3.92 -4.74
CA GLY A 119 13.31 -4.22 -3.83
C GLY A 119 13.13 -3.55 -2.46
N ASN A 120 14.00 -2.59 -2.15
CA ASN A 120 13.95 -1.82 -0.90
C ASN A 120 12.96 -0.64 -0.93
N LEU A 121 12.35 -0.37 -2.09
CA LEU A 121 11.44 0.76 -2.26
C LEU A 121 9.98 0.34 -2.16
N LEU A 122 9.20 1.20 -1.51
CA LEU A 122 7.76 1.27 -1.59
C LEU A 122 7.40 2.49 -2.44
N ILE A 123 6.83 2.26 -3.62
CA ILE A 123 6.47 3.32 -4.56
C ILE A 123 5.01 3.66 -4.38
N VAL A 124 4.71 4.96 -4.24
CA VAL A 124 3.36 5.46 -3.98
C VAL A 124 3.11 6.72 -4.80
N GLY A 125 2.00 6.76 -5.54
CA GLY A 125 1.50 7.96 -6.22
C GLY A 125 0.60 8.81 -5.33
N MET A 126 0.75 10.13 -5.42
CA MET A 126 -0.06 11.10 -4.68
C MET A 126 -1.32 11.50 -5.44
N TYR A 127 -2.43 11.63 -4.72
CA TYR A 127 -3.70 12.09 -5.26
C TYR A 127 -3.75 13.64 -5.28
N GLY A 128 -2.74 14.25 -5.90
CA GLY A 128 -2.56 15.69 -5.98
C GLY A 128 -1.59 16.26 -4.94
N PRO A 129 -0.56 17.03 -5.35
CA PRO A 129 -0.07 17.18 -6.74
C PRO A 129 0.38 15.84 -7.36
N ALA A 130 0.49 15.76 -8.69
CA ALA A 130 0.84 14.55 -9.43
C ALA A 130 2.31 14.15 -9.23
N ILE A 131 2.58 13.52 -8.08
CA ILE A 131 3.92 13.12 -7.64
C ILE A 131 3.96 11.62 -7.38
N VAL A 132 5.05 10.99 -7.80
CA VAL A 132 5.41 9.64 -7.39
C VAL A 132 6.51 9.73 -6.34
N LEU A 133 6.33 8.98 -5.26
CA LEU A 133 7.26 8.88 -4.13
C LEU A 133 7.92 7.51 -4.14
N GLY A 134 9.22 7.46 -3.94
CA GLY A 134 9.94 6.26 -3.53
C GLY A 134 10.30 6.34 -2.05
N LEU A 135 9.71 5.47 -1.24
CA LEU A 135 9.98 5.38 0.19
C LEU A 135 10.85 4.16 0.50
N ASN A 136 11.73 4.27 1.49
CA ASN A 136 12.41 3.11 2.04
C ASN A 136 11.38 2.23 2.76
N ARG A 137 11.16 1.03 2.25
CA ARG A 137 10.11 0.11 2.72
C ARG A 137 10.26 -0.27 4.20
N LYS A 138 11.48 -0.27 4.76
CA LYS A 138 11.73 -0.70 6.14
C LYS A 138 11.39 0.37 7.18
N ASN A 139 11.51 1.65 6.85
CA ASN A 139 11.34 2.75 7.80
C ASN A 139 10.43 3.89 7.32
N GLY A 140 9.94 3.82 6.09
CA GLY A 140 9.06 4.81 5.48
C GLY A 140 9.76 6.12 5.06
N LYS A 141 11.08 6.27 5.26
CA LYS A 141 11.78 7.50 4.90
C LYS A 141 11.73 7.73 3.39
N LEU A 142 11.51 8.98 3.00
CA LEU A 142 11.58 9.41 1.61
C LEU A 142 12.99 9.16 1.05
N VAL A 143 13.06 8.48 -0.09
CA VAL A 143 14.31 8.27 -0.84
C VAL A 143 14.36 9.22 -2.02
N TRP A 144 13.26 9.34 -2.76
CA TRP A 144 13.11 10.26 -3.87
C TRP A 144 11.63 10.63 -4.08
N LEU A 145 11.40 11.75 -4.76
CA LEU A 145 10.11 12.15 -5.28
C LEU A 145 10.27 12.67 -6.71
N THR A 146 9.24 12.53 -7.53
CA THR A 146 9.23 13.02 -8.91
C THR A 146 7.88 13.60 -9.27
N TYR A 147 7.85 14.82 -9.79
CA TYR A 147 6.66 15.42 -10.39
C TYR A 147 6.44 14.78 -11.76
N LEU A 148 5.26 14.20 -11.97
CA LEU A 148 4.82 13.79 -13.31
C LEU A 148 4.21 14.97 -14.06
N TYR A 149 3.62 15.92 -13.32
CA TYR A 149 3.06 17.15 -13.88
C TYR A 149 2.98 18.25 -12.82
N HIS A 150 3.18 19.51 -13.23
CA HIS A 150 3.24 20.65 -12.31
C HIS A 150 1.89 21.37 -12.11
N HIS A 151 0.89 21.09 -12.94
CA HIS A 151 -0.39 21.76 -12.80
C HIS A 151 -1.09 21.32 -11.50
N PRO A 152 -1.64 22.26 -10.70
CA PRO A 152 -2.22 21.95 -9.38
C PRO A 152 -3.40 20.99 -9.46
N ALA A 153 -4.12 20.95 -10.59
CA ALA A 153 -5.22 20.01 -10.82
C ALA A 153 -4.81 18.61 -11.27
N ALA A 154 -3.52 18.35 -11.50
CA ALA A 154 -3.08 17.01 -11.88
C ALA A 154 -3.02 16.09 -10.65
N LEU A 155 -3.68 14.93 -10.75
CA LEU A 155 -3.82 13.95 -9.69
C LEU A 155 -3.43 12.56 -10.22
N ILE A 156 -2.84 11.71 -9.38
CA ILE A 156 -2.58 10.30 -9.72
C ILE A 156 -3.63 9.44 -9.02
N THR A 157 -4.50 8.81 -9.82
CA THR A 157 -5.44 7.76 -9.37
C THR A 157 -4.93 6.35 -9.64
N MET A 158 -3.99 6.24 -10.60
CA MET A 158 -3.42 5.02 -11.12
C MET A 158 -2.46 4.34 -10.15
N PHE A 159 -2.27 3.04 -10.35
CA PHE A 159 -1.31 2.21 -9.64
C PHE A 159 -0.06 2.01 -10.48
N GLY A 160 1.11 2.15 -9.87
CA GLY A 160 2.38 1.89 -10.54
C GLY A 160 2.60 0.38 -10.79
N THR A 161 3.47 0.09 -11.75
CA THR A 161 4.10 -1.21 -11.97
C THR A 161 5.60 -1.01 -12.06
N TYR A 162 6.37 -1.83 -11.35
CA TYR A 162 7.82 -1.83 -11.45
C TYR A 162 8.28 -2.97 -12.35
N TYR A 163 9.04 -2.65 -13.40
CA TYR A 163 9.61 -3.66 -14.31
C TYR A 163 10.96 -3.20 -14.85
N LYS A 164 11.97 -4.07 -14.76
CA LYS A 164 13.35 -3.84 -15.26
C LYS A 164 13.94 -2.48 -14.85
N GLY A 165 13.82 -2.11 -13.58
CA GLY A 165 14.40 -0.87 -13.05
C GLY A 165 13.55 0.37 -13.27
N LEU A 166 12.42 0.27 -13.97
CA LEU A 166 11.54 1.39 -14.28
C LEU A 166 10.20 1.26 -13.55
N VAL A 167 9.61 2.41 -13.24
CA VAL A 167 8.26 2.52 -12.68
C VAL A 167 7.35 3.14 -13.73
N TYR A 168 6.21 2.52 -13.97
CA TYR A 168 5.16 2.97 -14.88
C TYR A 168 3.84 3.11 -14.10
N VAL A 169 3.18 4.24 -13.88
CA VAL A 169 3.55 5.67 -13.93
C VAL A 169 2.59 6.37 -14.87
#